data_AF-A0A127JWB0-F1
#
_entry.id   AF-A0A127JWB0-F1
#
_cell.length_a   1.000
_cell.length_b   1.000
_cell.length_c   1.000
_cell.angle_alpha   90.00
_cell.angle_beta   90.00
_cell.angle_gamma   90.00
#
_symmetry.space_group_name_H-M   'P 1'
#
loop_
_entity.id
_entity.type
_entity.pdbx_description
1 polymer ?
#
loop_
_entity_poly.entity_id
_entity_poly.type
_entity_poly.pdbx_seq_one_letter_code
_entity_poly.pdbx_strand_id
1 'polypeptide(L)'
;MRYARSEQARVQALQQEVSRAEADYQRLRAAYLEVARNEPGHEVALAMIGADMDRAHAHLQALIGLPRLPFTHEPSTVVRREAQRLSQDSG
;
A
#
# COMPACT_ATOMS: atom_id res chain seq x y z
N MET A 1 -36.65 -14.49 -9.71
CA MET A 1 -35.41 -14.74 -8.92
C MET A 1 -34.11 -14.69 -9.74
N ARG A 2 -34.03 -13.91 -10.84
CA ARG A 2 -32.78 -13.77 -11.63
C ARG A 2 -31.90 -12.60 -11.13
N TYR A 3 -32.56 -11.54 -10.64
CA TYR A 3 -31.93 -10.33 -10.11
C TYR A 3 -31.05 -10.55 -8.87
N ALA A 4 -31.48 -11.41 -7.93
CA ALA A 4 -30.70 -11.73 -6.72
C ALA A 4 -29.37 -12.44 -7.04
N ARG A 5 -29.35 -13.33 -8.04
CA ARG A 5 -28.12 -14.02 -8.48
C ARG A 5 -27.14 -13.05 -9.16
N SER A 6 -27.63 -12.10 -9.94
CA SER A 6 -26.77 -11.08 -10.57
C SER A 6 -26.18 -10.10 -9.57
N GLU A 7 -26.90 -9.74 -8.50
CA GLU A 7 -26.33 -8.92 -7.42
C GLU A 7 -25.27 -9.69 -6.63
N GLN A 8 -25.53 -10.96 -6.28
CA GLN A 8 -24.52 -11.79 -5.60
C GLN A 8 -23.24 -11.95 -6.42
N ALA A 9 -23.35 -12.12 -7.74
CA ALA A 9 -22.18 -12.18 -8.61
C ALA A 9 -21.39 -10.86 -8.62
N ARG A 10 -22.07 -9.70 -8.60
CA ARG A 10 -21.43 -8.38 -8.52
C ARG A 10 -20.72 -8.18 -7.18
N VAL A 11 -21.35 -8.55 -6.07
CA VAL A 11 -20.75 -8.44 -4.72
C VAL A 11 -19.50 -9.33 -4.62
N GLN A 12 -19.55 -10.56 -5.13
CA GLN A 12 -18.38 -11.45 -5.14
C GLN A 12 -17.25 -10.91 -6.02
N ALA A 13 -17.57 -10.34 -7.17
CA ALA A 13 -16.57 -9.71 -8.04
C ALA A 13 -15.88 -8.53 -7.34
N LEU A 14 -16.66 -7.66 -6.68
CA LEU A 14 -16.13 -6.53 -5.92
C LEU A 14 -15.23 -7.00 -4.75
N GLN A 15 -15.63 -8.04 -4.02
CA GLN A 15 -14.81 -8.60 -2.94
C GLN A 15 -13.46 -9.15 -3.46
N GLN A 16 -13.47 -9.82 -4.62
CA GLN A 16 -12.23 -10.29 -5.24
C GLN A 16 -11.34 -9.13 -5.68
N GLU A 17 -11.93 -8.05 -6.20
CA GLU A 17 -11.20 -6.86 -6.62
C GLU A 17 -10.56 -6.15 -5.43
N VAL A 18 -11.30 -5.98 -4.33
CA VAL A 18 -10.78 -5.45 -3.06
C VAL A 18 -9.61 -6.30 -2.55
N SER A 19 -9.77 -7.63 -2.51
CA SER A 19 -8.72 -8.53 -2.04
C SER A 19 -7.44 -8.44 -2.89
N ARG A 20 -7.57 -8.25 -4.21
CA ARG A 20 -6.42 -8.03 -5.10
C ARG A 20 -5.75 -6.69 -4.85
N ALA A 21 -6.53 -5.61 -4.73
CA ALA A 21 -6.01 -4.28 -4.46
C ALA A 21 -5.29 -4.22 -3.09
N GLU A 22 -5.81 -4.89 -2.07
CA GLU A 22 -5.14 -5.05 -0.77
C GLU A 22 -3.80 -5.80 -0.90
N ALA A 23 -3.79 -6.91 -1.64
CA ALA A 23 -2.57 -7.69 -1.87
C ALA A 23 -1.50 -6.88 -2.61
N ASP A 24 -1.90 -6.08 -3.61
CA ASP A 24 -0.99 -5.22 -4.37
C ASP A 24 -0.40 -4.12 -3.48
N TYR A 25 -1.23 -3.46 -2.67
CA TYR A 25 -0.75 -2.48 -1.68
C TYR A 25 0.26 -3.11 -0.70
N GLN A 26 -0.03 -4.30 -0.17
CA GLN A 26 0.87 -4.98 0.77
C GLN A 26 2.20 -5.37 0.13
N ARG A 27 2.20 -5.79 -1.15
CA ARG A 27 3.43 -6.09 -1.90
C ARG A 27 4.30 -4.85 -2.06
N LEU A 28 3.71 -3.72 -2.43
CA LEU A 28 4.44 -2.44 -2.57
C LEU A 28 4.98 -1.96 -1.24
N ARG A 29 4.18 -2.09 -0.17
CA ARG A 29 4.63 -1.76 1.20
C ARG A 29 5.81 -2.63 1.64
N ALA A 30 5.79 -3.93 1.33
CA ALA A 30 6.90 -4.82 1.64
C ALA A 30 8.18 -4.41 0.90
N ALA A 31 8.08 -4.13 -0.41
CA ALA A 31 9.21 -3.66 -1.21
C ALA A 31 9.77 -2.32 -0.69
N TYR A 32 8.90 -1.38 -0.31
CA TYR A 32 9.31 -0.10 0.27
C TYR A 32 10.12 -0.30 1.56
N LEU A 33 9.63 -1.15 2.46
CA LEU A 33 10.31 -1.46 3.72
C LEU A 33 11.63 -2.20 3.52
N GLU A 34 11.70 -3.10 2.54
CA GLU A 34 12.93 -3.81 2.19
C GLU A 34 14.00 -2.84 1.70
N VAL A 35 13.66 -1.95 0.77
CA VAL A 35 14.59 -0.91 0.28
C VAL A 35 14.97 0.04 1.41
N ALA A 36 14.02 0.48 2.22
CA ALA A 36 14.28 1.38 3.34
C ALA A 36 15.24 0.77 4.37
N ARG A 37 15.19 -0.55 4.56
CA ARG A 37 16.06 -1.28 5.50
C ARG A 37 17.44 -1.55 4.92
N ASN A 38 17.51 -2.04 3.68
CA ASN A 38 18.75 -2.55 3.09
C ASN A 38 19.55 -1.44 2.38
N GLU A 39 18.85 -0.49 1.76
CA GLU A 39 19.43 0.58 0.95
C GLU A 39 18.74 1.94 1.23
N PRO A 40 18.79 2.45 2.47
CA PRO A 40 18.11 3.70 2.84
C PRO A 40 18.60 4.95 2.07
N GLY A 41 19.73 4.86 1.38
CA GLY A 41 20.27 5.90 0.49
C GLY A 41 19.67 5.91 -0.91
N HIS A 42 18.87 4.88 -1.27
CA HIS A 42 18.29 4.72 -2.59
C HIS A 42 16.99 5.53 -2.73
N GLU A 43 17.10 6.85 -2.60
CA GLU A 43 15.97 7.78 -2.48
C GLU A 43 15.02 7.74 -3.67
N VAL A 44 15.53 7.50 -4.88
CA VAL A 44 14.73 7.33 -6.10
C VAL A 44 13.86 6.08 -6.00
N ALA A 45 14.40 4.95 -5.54
CA ALA A 45 13.65 3.71 -5.40
C ALA A 45 12.54 3.87 -4.35
N LEU A 46 12.84 4.51 -3.21
CA LEU A 46 11.84 4.81 -2.18
C LEU A 46 10.73 5.73 -2.73
N ALA A 47 11.08 6.77 -3.49
CA ALA A 47 10.10 7.67 -4.08
C ALA A 47 9.20 6.98 -5.12
N MET A 48 9.78 6.13 -5.98
CA MET A 48 9.04 5.38 -6.99
C MET A 48 8.06 4.39 -6.35
N ILE A 49 8.54 3.58 -5.40
CA ILE A 49 7.69 2.59 -4.73
C ILE A 49 6.62 3.30 -3.89
N GLY A 50 6.95 4.41 -3.23
CA GLY A 50 5.98 5.23 -2.50
C GLY A 50 4.86 5.74 -3.42
N ALA A 51 5.20 6.25 -4.60
CA ALA A 51 4.22 6.72 -5.58
C ALA A 51 3.34 5.58 -6.15
N ASP A 52 3.89 4.38 -6.30
CA ASP A 52 3.08 3.20 -6.67
C ASP A 52 2.15 2.78 -5.53
N MET A 53 2.64 2.81 -4.29
CA MET A 53 1.86 2.51 -3.09
C MET A 53 0.69 3.49 -2.91
N ASP A 54 0.89 4.78 -3.19
CA ASP A 54 -0.18 5.78 -3.23
C ASP A 54 -1.27 5.43 -4.23
N ARG A 55 -0.86 5.01 -5.43
CA ARG A 55 -1.81 4.65 -6.49
C ARG A 55 -2.61 3.41 -6.11
N ALA A 56 -1.96 2.39 -5.55
CA ALA A 56 -2.62 1.19 -5.06
C ALA A 56 -3.59 1.51 -3.90
N HIS A 57 -3.18 2.36 -2.97
CA HIS A 57 -4.01 2.76 -1.84
C HIS A 57 -5.22 3.59 -2.28
N ALA A 58 -5.03 4.53 -3.21
CA ALA A 58 -6.12 5.30 -3.79
C ALA A 58 -7.12 4.43 -4.58
N HIS A 59 -6.62 3.39 -5.26
CA HIS A 59 -7.48 2.42 -5.93
C HIS A 59 -8.30 1.61 -4.92
N LEU A 60 -7.67 1.14 -3.84
CA LEU A 60 -8.37 0.45 -2.75
C LEU A 60 -9.46 1.33 -2.13
N GLN A 61 -9.15 2.59 -1.80
CA GLN A 61 -10.13 3.56 -1.27
C GLN A 61 -11.34 3.72 -2.20
N ALA A 62 -11.11 3.79 -3.51
CA ALA A 62 -12.18 3.90 -4.50
C ALA A 62 -13.08 2.64 -4.53
N LEU A 63 -12.50 1.44 -4.39
CA LEU A 63 -13.26 0.18 -4.38
C LEU A 63 -14.17 0.05 -3.15
N ILE A 64 -13.73 0.53 -1.98
CA ILE A 64 -14.48 0.45 -0.73
C ILE A 64 -15.36 1.69 -0.45
N GLY A 65 -15.38 2.64 -1.39
CA GLY A 65 -16.20 3.86 -1.28
C GLY A 65 -15.70 4.88 -0.27
N LEU A 66 -14.43 4.81 0.13
CA LEU A 66 -13.82 5.83 0.99
C LEU A 66 -13.39 7.06 0.16
N PRO A 67 -13.48 8.27 0.73
CA PRO A 67 -12.95 9.46 0.07
C PRO A 67 -11.44 9.32 -0.13
N ARG A 68 -10.95 9.89 -1.23
CA ARG A 68 -9.52 9.94 -1.54
C ARG A 68 -8.82 10.80 -0.48
N LEU A 69 -8.21 10.15 0.51
CA LEU A 69 -7.41 10.84 1.51
C LEU A 69 -5.98 10.94 0.98
N PRO A 70 -5.34 12.12 1.08
CA PRO A 70 -3.92 12.23 0.75
C PRO A 70 -3.16 11.28 1.66
N PHE A 71 -2.63 10.22 1.06
CA PHE A 71 -1.82 9.26 1.78
C PHE A 71 -0.48 9.94 2.02
N THR A 72 -0.23 10.31 3.27
CA THR A 72 1.02 10.95 3.65
C THR A 72 1.95 9.83 4.07
N HIS A 73 2.81 9.36 3.16
CA HIS A 73 3.94 8.56 3.62
C HIS A 73 4.74 9.41 4.58
N GLU A 74 5.22 8.80 5.66
CA GLU A 74 6.30 9.43 6.39
C GLU A 74 7.45 9.71 5.41
N PRO A 75 7.98 10.94 5.38
CA PRO A 75 9.08 11.28 4.50
C PRO A 75 10.18 10.22 4.60
N SER A 76 10.87 9.93 3.50
CA SER A 76 11.99 8.98 3.46
C SER A 76 13.01 9.23 4.59
N THR A 77 13.14 10.47 5.05
CA THR A 77 13.96 10.89 6.20
C THR A 77 13.44 10.38 7.56
N VAL A 78 12.12 10.30 7.78
CA VAL A 78 11.52 9.78 9.01
C VAL A 78 11.61 8.25 9.03
N VAL A 79 11.29 7.59 7.91
CA VAL A 79 11.48 6.15 7.76
C VAL A 79 12.95 5.75 7.94
N ARG A 80 13.89 6.53 7.38
CA ARG A 80 15.34 6.36 7.60
C ARG A 80 15.69 6.49 9.10
N ARG A 81 15.12 7.49 9.79
CA ARG A 81 15.36 7.71 11.23
C ARG A 81 14.81 6.57 12.10
N GLU A 82 13.65 6.02 11.74
CA GLU A 82 13.09 4.86 12.45
C GLU A 82 13.86 3.58 12.16
N ALA A 83 14.25 3.33 10.90
CA ALA A 83 15.09 2.20 10.54
C ALA A 83 16.43 2.24 11.28
N GLN A 84 17.05 3.42 11.40
CA GLN A 84 18.29 3.63 12.18
C GLN A 84 18.08 3.40 13.68
N ARG A 85 16.96 3.87 14.27
CA ARG A 85 16.64 3.60 15.68
C ARG A 85 16.47 2.11 15.95
N LEU A 86 15.70 1.41 15.12
CA LEU A 86 15.46 -0.03 15.26
C LEU A 86 16.74 -0.87 15.13
N SER A 87 17.68 -0.44 14.29
CA SER A 87 18.98 -1.10 14.16
C SER A 87 19.95 -0.78 15.30
N GLN A 88 19.79 0.36 15.99
CA GLN A 88 20.56 0.69 17.20
C GLN A 88 20.04 -0.01 18.46
N ASP A 89 18.72 -0.25 18.58
CA ASP A 89 18.14 -0.96 19.73
C ASP A 89 18.34 -2.49 19.69
N SER A 90 18.80 -3.03 18.54
CA SER A 90 18.99 -4.48 18.34
C SER A 90 20.46 -4.94 18.47
N GLY A 91 21.38 -4.06 18.87
CA GLY A 91 22.81 -4.36 19.07
C GLY A 91 23.24 -4.17 20.52
#